data_AF-A0A920SIR1-F1
#
_entry.id   AF-A0A920SIR1-F1
#
_cell.length_a   1.000
_cell.length_b   1.000
_cell.length_c   1.000
_cell.angle_alpha   90.00
_cell.angle_beta   90.00
_cell.angle_gamma   90.00
#
_symmetry.space_group_name_H-M   'P 1'
#
loop_
_entity.id
_entity.type
_entity.pdbx_description
1 polymer ?
#
loop_
_entity_poly.entity_id
_entity_poly.type
_entity_poly.pdbx_seq_one_letter_code
_entity_poly.pdbx_strand_id
1 'polypeptide(L)'
;MRTYTYEPGSIPELLKRWEAAIENREKYSPLAAGMYTEFGGLNRWMHVWPYKDLAHRAEVRGTKIEGWPSGAPGMIRQENKIMVPSSFSPMH
;
A
#
# COMPACT_ATOMS: atom_id res chain seq x y z
N MET A 1 -3.65 -2.72 -6.26
CA MET A 1 -4.05 -2.92 -4.84
C MET A 1 -3.15 -3.95 -4.19
N ARG A 2 -2.80 -3.73 -2.92
CA ARG A 2 -2.03 -4.67 -2.10
C ARG A 2 -2.75 -4.83 -0.77
N THR A 3 -2.74 -6.06 -0.24
CA THR A 3 -3.39 -6.39 1.03
C THR A 3 -2.44 -7.27 1.83
N TYR A 4 -2.09 -6.82 3.03
CA TYR A 4 -1.21 -7.54 3.94
C TYR A 4 -1.99 -7.92 5.19
N THR A 5 -1.88 -9.17 5.61
CA THR A 5 -2.40 -9.65 6.89
C THR A 5 -1.28 -9.68 7.90
N TYR A 6 -1.52 -9.09 9.05
CA TYR A 6 -0.60 -9.03 10.18
C TYR A 6 -1.10 -9.86 11.36
N GLU A 7 -0.20 -10.13 12.29
CA GLU A 7 -0.53 -10.64 13.62
C GLU A 7 -1.46 -9.67 14.38
N PRO A 8 -2.30 -10.18 15.29
CA PRO A 8 -3.13 -9.34 16.14
C PRO A 8 -2.30 -8.31 16.90
N GLY A 9 -2.74 -7.05 16.87
CA GLY A 9 -2.09 -5.95 17.58
C GLY A 9 -0.98 -5.21 16.80
N SER A 10 -0.59 -5.67 15.61
CA SER A 10 0.46 -5.01 14.82
C SER A 10 -0.01 -3.77 14.04
N ILE A 11 -1.32 -3.60 13.83
CA ILE A 11 -1.88 -2.50 13.01
C ILE A 11 -1.51 -1.10 13.57
N PRO A 12 -1.63 -0.79 14.87
CA PRO A 12 -1.26 0.53 15.38
C PRO A 12 0.20 0.90 15.12
N GLU A 13 1.13 -0.06 15.29
CA GLU A 13 2.56 0.16 15.00
C GLU A 13 2.81 0.31 13.50
N LEU A 14 2.11 -0.47 12.67
CA LEU A 14 2.17 -0.33 11.22
C LEU A 14 1.78 1.08 10.77
N LEU A 15 0.69 1.62 11.34
CA LEU A 15 0.20 2.96 11.00
C LEU A 15 1.21 4.04 11.37
N LYS A 16 1.84 3.97 12.55
CA LYS A 16 2.90 4.91 12.96
C LYS A 16 4.08 4.92 11.98
N ARG A 17 4.53 3.74 11.55
CA ARG A 17 5.62 3.60 10.57
C ARG A 17 5.24 4.14 9.20
N TRP A 18 3.99 3.93 8.80
CA TRP A 18 3.47 4.46 7.54
C TRP A 18 3.35 5.97 7.56
N GLU A 19 2.83 6.56 8.64
CA GLU A 19 2.71 8.01 8.81
C GLU A 19 4.07 8.70 8.67
N ALA A 20 5.12 8.15 9.27
CA ALA A 20 6.48 8.69 9.17
C ALA A 20 7.11 8.59 7.76
N ALA A 21 6.62 7.69 6.90
CA ALA A 21 7.24 7.37 5.62
C ALA A 21 6.41 7.76 4.39
N ILE A 22 5.11 8.05 4.58
CA ILE A 22 4.18 8.21 3.46
C ILE A 22 4.50 9.44 2.61
N GLU A 23 4.82 10.57 3.23
CA GLU A 23 5.13 11.82 2.52
C GLU A 23 6.33 11.63 1.57
N ASN A 24 7.36 10.93 2.02
CA ASN A 24 8.51 10.63 1.18
C ASN A 24 8.15 9.65 0.04
N ARG A 25 7.26 8.69 0.31
CA ARG A 25 6.80 7.72 -0.68
C ARG A 25 5.94 8.38 -1.78
N GLU A 26 5.12 9.36 -1.42
CA GLU A 26 4.23 10.06 -2.36
C GLU A 26 4.97 10.86 -3.43
N LYS A 27 6.22 11.25 -3.17
CA LYS A 27 7.11 11.86 -4.17
C LYS A 27 7.35 10.98 -5.41
N TYR A 28 7.22 9.67 -5.25
CA TYR A 28 7.49 8.68 -6.31
C TYR A 28 6.24 7.96 -6.81
N SER A 29 5.21 7.81 -5.96
CA SER A 29 3.93 7.25 -6.38
C SER A 29 2.82 7.84 -5.53
N PRO A 30 1.75 8.37 -6.13
CA PRO A 30 0.62 8.88 -5.36
C PRO A 30 -0.10 7.76 -4.61
N LEU A 31 -0.55 8.00 -3.38
CA LEU A 31 -1.39 7.04 -2.66
C LEU A 31 -2.86 7.33 -2.96
N ALA A 32 -3.56 6.38 -3.60
CA ALA A 32 -5.01 6.52 -3.80
C ALA A 32 -5.80 6.15 -2.54
N ALA A 33 -5.32 5.16 -1.79
CA ALA A 33 -5.93 4.75 -0.53
C ALA A 33 -4.94 3.98 0.34
N GLY A 34 -4.99 4.21 1.65
CA GLY A 34 -4.41 3.37 2.68
C GLY A 34 -5.45 3.15 3.77
N MET A 35 -5.84 1.90 4.02
CA MET A 35 -6.95 1.53 4.89
C MET A 35 -6.62 0.25 5.64
N TYR A 36 -7.15 0.10 6.85
CA TYR A 36 -7.14 -1.16 7.57
C TYR A 36 -8.57 -1.67 7.79
N THR A 37 -8.70 -2.97 8.01
CA THR A 37 -9.99 -3.62 8.26
C THR A 37 -10.43 -3.46 9.71
N GLU A 38 -11.60 -2.86 9.93
CA GLU A 38 -12.28 -2.81 11.23
C GLU A 38 -13.29 -3.94 11.40
N PHE A 39 -13.97 -4.34 10.31
CA PHE A 39 -14.94 -5.44 10.28
C PHE A 39 -14.59 -6.47 9.19
N GLY A 40 -14.92 -7.74 9.43
CA GLY A 40 -14.63 -8.85 8.51
C GLY A 40 -13.27 -9.48 8.75
N GLY A 41 -12.46 -9.68 7.71
CA GLY A 41 -11.12 -10.24 7.83
C GLY A 41 -10.16 -9.26 8.52
N LEU A 42 -9.98 -9.40 9.83
CA LEU A 42 -9.22 -8.48 10.70
C LEU A 42 -7.70 -8.51 10.48
N ASN A 43 -7.04 -7.50 11.06
CA ASN A 43 -5.58 -7.30 10.99
C ASN A 43 -5.05 -7.18 9.54
N ARG A 44 -5.87 -6.65 8.63
CA ARG A 44 -5.46 -6.45 7.24
C ARG A 44 -5.23 -4.98 6.96
N TRP A 45 -4.08 -4.70 6.35
CA TRP A 45 -3.71 -3.42 5.79
C TRP A 45 -3.86 -3.49 4.27
N MET A 46 -4.68 -2.62 3.69
CA MET A 46 -4.92 -2.54 2.27
C MET A 46 -4.50 -1.17 1.76
N HIS A 47 -3.79 -1.14 0.64
CA HIS A 47 -3.39 0.10 0.02
C HIS A 47 -3.39 0.03 -1.52
N VAL A 48 -3.71 1.16 -2.15
CA VAL A 48 -3.86 1.30 -3.61
C VAL A 48 -2.92 2.37 -4.11
N TRP A 49 -2.12 2.01 -5.11
CA TRP A 49 -1.15 2.87 -5.78
C TRP A 49 -1.52 2.95 -7.27
N PRO A 50 -1.93 4.12 -7.77
CA PRO A 50 -2.08 4.37 -9.20
C PRO A 50 -0.70 4.42 -9.87
N TYR A 51 -0.66 3.90 -11.09
CA TYR A 51 0.48 4.03 -11.99
C TYR A 51 -0.06 4.30 -13.39
N LYS A 52 0.68 5.07 -14.19
CA LYS A 52 0.35 5.32 -15.59
C LYS A 52 0.18 4.02 -16.39
N ASP A 53 1.13 3.11 -16.22
CA ASP A 53 1.14 1.79 -16.87
C ASP A 53 2.04 0.81 -16.07
N LEU A 54 2.17 -0.42 -16.56
CA LEU A 54 2.98 -1.45 -15.93
C LEU A 54 4.49 -1.18 -16.01
N ALA A 55 4.96 -0.42 -17.01
CA ALA A 55 6.36 -0.07 -17.17
C ALA A 55 6.76 0.99 -16.13
N HIS A 56 5.96 2.05 -15.99
CA HIS A 56 6.10 3.05 -14.94
C HIS A 56 6.06 2.41 -13.53
N ARG A 57 5.17 1.43 -13.32
CA ARG A 57 5.18 0.65 -12.08
C ARG A 57 6.50 -0.10 -11.86
N ALA A 58 7.06 -0.70 -12.90
CA ALA A 58 8.32 -1.43 -12.79
C ALA A 58 9.49 -0.49 -12.50
N GLU A 59 9.54 0.66 -13.18
CA GLU A 59 10.55 1.71 -12.98
C GLU A 59 10.55 2.21 -11.53
N VAL A 60 9.41 2.70 -11.03
CA VAL A 60 9.31 3.24 -9.67
C VAL A 60 9.64 2.19 -8.60
N ARG A 61 9.32 0.92 -8.85
CA ARG A 61 9.67 -0.18 -7.94
C ARG A 61 11.13 -0.62 -8.05
N GLY A 62 11.80 -0.33 -9.16
CA GLY A 62 13.22 -0.59 -9.38
C GLY A 62 14.11 0.51 -8.80
N THR A 63 13.58 1.73 -8.61
CA THR A 63 14.28 2.81 -7.93
C THR A 63 14.54 2.45 -6.47
N LYS A 64 15.81 2.50 -6.04
CA LYS A 64 16.15 2.43 -4.62
C LYS A 64 15.75 3.75 -3.97
N ILE A 65 14.69 3.72 -3.18
CA ILE A 65 14.17 4.87 -2.47
C ILE A 65 14.47 4.67 -0.99
N GLU A 66 15.25 5.56 -0.40
CA GLU A 66 15.47 5.61 1.05
C GLU A 66 14.18 6.03 1.76
N GLY A 67 13.95 5.53 2.97
CA GLY A 67 12.77 5.89 3.76
C GLY A 67 11.45 5.28 3.26
N TRP A 68 11.50 4.12 2.60
CA TRP A 68 10.28 3.35 2.31
C TRP A 68 9.60 2.94 3.62
N PRO A 69 8.25 2.96 3.72
CA PRO A 69 7.57 2.44 4.90
C PRO A 69 8.00 1.00 5.13
N SER A 70 8.81 0.77 6.16
CA SER A 70 9.07 -0.57 6.64
C SER A 70 7.73 -1.11 7.14
N GLY A 71 7.37 -2.33 6.72
CA GLY A 71 6.22 -2.99 7.32
C GLY A 71 6.42 -3.10 8.83
N ALA A 72 5.33 -3.28 9.58
CA ALA A 72 5.44 -3.73 10.96
C ALA A 72 5.99 -5.17 11.01
N PRO A 73 6.63 -5.59 12.11
CA PRO A 73 6.84 -7.00 12.41
C PRO A 73 5.52 -7.79 12.41
N GLY A 74 5.60 -9.11 12.20
CA GLY A 74 4.43 -9.99 12.26
C GLY A 74 3.57 -9.97 10.99
N MET A 75 4.13 -9.69 9.81
CA MET A 75 3.40 -9.87 8.55
C MET A 75 3.26 -11.37 8.25
N ILE A 76 2.02 -11.86 8.20
CA ILE A 76 1.70 -13.28 7.99
C ILE A 76 1.54 -13.59 6.50
N ARG A 77 0.84 -12.71 5.78
CA ARG A 77 0.48 -12.94 4.38
C ARG A 77 0.45 -11.62 3.61
N GLN A 78 0.90 -11.67 2.36
CA GLN A 78 0.84 -10.55 1.43
C GLN A 78 0.21 -10.98 0.12
N GLU A 79 -0.69 -10.16 -0.41
CA GLU A 79 -1.34 -10.34 -1.69
C GLU A 79 -1.32 -9.04 -2.50
N ASN A 80 -1.27 -9.15 -3.83
CA ASN A 80 -1.37 -8.01 -4.72
C ASN A 80 -2.20 -8.34 -5.96
N LYS A 81 -2.97 -7.34 -6.40
CA LYS A 81 -3.75 -7.40 -7.64
C LYS A 81 -3.53 -6.13 -8.45
N ILE A 82 -3.41 -6.28 -9.76
CA ILE A 82 -3.50 -5.18 -10.72
C ILE A 82 -4.97 -4.98 -11.04
N MET A 83 -5.41 -3.73 -11.01
CA MET A 83 -6.79 -3.35 -11.29
C MET A 83 -6.75 -2.29 -12.38
N VAL A 84 -7.65 -2.40 -13.35
CA VAL A 84 -7.82 -1.42 -14.42
C VAL A 84 -9.14 -0.69 -14.13
N PRO A 85 -9.16 0.65 -14.04
CA PRO A 85 -10.39 1.39 -13.81
C PRO A 85 -11.34 1.20 -15.00
N SER A 86 -12.62 0.97 -14.70
CA SER A 86 -13.68 0.99 -15.72
C SER A 86 -13.86 2.42 -16.27
N SER A 87 -14.48 2.55 -17.45
CA SER A 87 -14.69 3.84 -18.14
C SER A 87 -15.45 4.90 -17.33
N PHE A 88 -16.29 4.49 -16.38
CA PHE A 88 -17.07 5.37 -15.51
C PHE A 88 -16.42 5.58 -14.13
N SER A 89 -15.21 5.04 -13.89
CA SER A 89 -14.51 5.27 -12.64
C SER A 89 -14.10 6.75 -12.55
N PRO A 90 -14.30 7.43 -11.41
CA PRO A 90 -13.75 8.78 -11.21
C PRO A 90 -12.21 8.79 -11.15
N MET A 91 -11.58 7.60 -11.14
CA MET A 91 -10.12 7.42 -11.21
C MET A 91 -9.66 6.87 -12.57
N HIS A 92 -10.48 7.00 -13.63
CA HIS A 92 -10.07 6.69 -15.00
C HIS A 92 -9.11 7.76 -15.55
#